data_AF-A0A7W1IIN4-F1
#
_entry.id   AF-A0A7W1IIN4-F1
#
_cell.length_a   1.000
_cell.length_b   1.000
_cell.length_c   1.000
_cell.angle_alpha   90.00
_cell.angle_beta   90.00
_cell.angle_gamma   90.00
#
_symmetry.space_group_name_H-M   'P 1'
#
loop_
_entity.id
_entity.type
_entity.pdbx_description
1 polymer ?
#
loop_
_entity_poly.entity_id
_entity_poly.type
_entity_poly.pdbx_seq_one_letter_code
_entity_poly.pdbx_strand_id
1 'polypeptide(L)'
;MIWRLRRGATLDPGGALFSVWAPSARSMRVHVAGGNGAGEHALLQSEKERGIWSVHVPGVRAGDRYGFRVDDGEPLPDPVSRSQPAGVHSLSEVVDPEAFTWHDTGWSGVALTDLVIYEL
;
A
#
# COMPACT_ATOMS: atom_id res chain seq x y z
N MET A 1 -9.03 14.39 -12.65
CA MET A 1 -9.21 13.35 -11.61
C MET A 1 -7.82 12.81 -11.31
N ILE A 2 -7.28 13.05 -10.11
CA ILE A 2 -5.95 12.55 -9.73
C ILE A 2 -6.06 11.05 -9.46
N TRP A 3 -5.20 10.25 -10.08
CA TRP A 3 -5.16 8.81 -9.83
C TRP A 3 -4.69 8.55 -8.39
N ARG A 4 -5.34 7.59 -7.70
CA ARG A 4 -4.91 7.10 -6.39
C ARG A 4 -4.96 5.58 -6.40
N LEU A 5 -3.92 4.94 -5.87
CA LEU A 5 -3.93 3.50 -5.66
C LEU A 5 -5.04 3.16 -4.65
N ARG A 6 -5.94 2.26 -5.07
CA ARG A 6 -7.11 1.84 -4.27
C ARG A 6 -6.86 0.59 -3.42
N ARG A 7 -5.67 -0.01 -3.55
CA ARG A 7 -5.24 -1.24 -2.89
C ARG A 7 -3.88 -1.01 -2.23
N GLY A 8 -3.49 -1.95 -1.39
CA GLY A 8 -2.37 -1.84 -0.48
C GLY A 8 -2.66 -0.89 0.68
N ALA A 9 -1.64 -0.19 1.17
CA ALA A 9 -1.77 0.82 2.22
C ALA A 9 -1.99 2.22 1.63
N THR A 10 -3.10 2.88 1.95
CA THR A 10 -3.34 4.27 1.56
C THR A 10 -3.57 5.11 2.80
N LEU A 11 -2.72 6.14 2.98
CA LEU A 11 -2.80 7.08 4.10
C LEU A 11 -3.99 8.04 3.96
N ASP A 12 -4.53 8.41 5.12
CA ASP A 12 -5.44 9.52 5.33
C ASP A 12 -5.05 10.26 6.63
N PRO A 13 -5.67 11.41 6.95
CA PRO A 13 -5.29 12.19 8.14
C PRO A 13 -5.40 11.43 9.48
N GLY A 14 -6.16 10.35 9.55
CA GLY A 14 -6.40 9.58 10.77
C GLY A 14 -5.62 8.26 10.88
N GLY A 15 -4.99 7.79 9.80
CA GLY A 15 -4.29 6.51 9.76
C GLY A 15 -4.10 5.99 8.35
N ALA A 16 -4.30 4.69 8.15
CA ALA A 16 -4.22 4.08 6.83
C ALA A 16 -5.36 3.08 6.58
N LEU A 17 -5.91 3.12 5.36
CA LEU A 17 -6.72 2.04 4.82
C LEU A 17 -5.81 0.98 4.19
N PHE A 18 -5.87 -0.24 4.69
CA PHE A 18 -5.27 -1.40 4.06
C PHE A 18 -6.31 -2.13 3.24
N SER A 19 -5.98 -2.51 2.01
CA SER A 19 -6.86 -3.29 1.15
C SER A 19 -6.11 -4.25 0.25
N VAL A 20 -6.58 -5.50 0.14
CA VAL A 20 -5.93 -6.54 -0.67
C VAL A 20 -6.96 -7.47 -1.29
N TRP A 21 -6.67 -7.97 -2.48
CA TRP A 21 -7.47 -9.01 -3.11
C TRP A 21 -6.94 -10.38 -2.74
N ALA A 22 -7.76 -11.17 -2.06
CA ALA A 22 -7.46 -12.53 -1.61
C ALA A 22 -8.75 -13.38 -1.62
N PRO A 23 -9.28 -13.73 -2.80
CA PRO A 23 -10.60 -14.35 -2.94
C PRO A 23 -10.70 -15.76 -2.34
N SER A 24 -9.57 -16.43 -2.17
CA SER A 24 -9.46 -17.78 -1.63
C SER A 24 -9.13 -17.81 -0.14
N ALA A 25 -8.86 -16.66 0.48
CA ALA A 25 -8.60 -16.58 1.92
C ALA A 25 -9.88 -16.84 2.71
N ARG A 26 -9.76 -17.56 3.82
CA ARG A 26 -10.84 -17.72 4.82
C ARG A 26 -10.78 -16.61 5.86
N SER A 27 -9.58 -16.15 6.21
CA SER A 27 -9.37 -15.00 7.09
C SER A 27 -8.18 -14.16 6.61
N MET A 28 -8.24 -12.86 6.91
CA MET A 28 -7.19 -11.89 6.58
C MET A 28 -6.93 -10.98 7.77
N ARG A 29 -5.66 -10.75 8.09
CA ARG A 29 -5.22 -9.68 9.00
C ARG A 29 -4.12 -8.85 8.37
N VAL A 30 -3.96 -7.61 8.82
CA VAL A 30 -2.75 -6.82 8.60
C VAL A 30 -1.99 -6.77 9.92
N HIS A 31 -0.73 -7.16 9.86
CA HIS A 31 0.25 -6.98 10.91
C HIS A 31 0.93 -5.63 10.69
N VAL A 32 0.84 -4.72 11.66
CA VAL A 32 1.61 -3.46 11.69
C VAL A 32 2.67 -3.59 12.78
N ALA A 33 3.95 -3.53 12.39
CA ALA A 33 5.04 -3.95 13.27
C ALA A 33 5.39 -2.92 14.37
N GLY A 34 5.01 -1.65 14.21
CA GLY A 34 5.38 -0.57 15.12
C GLY A 34 4.53 0.68 14.93
N GLY A 35 4.86 1.73 15.69
CA GLY A 35 4.12 3.00 15.66
C GLY A 35 2.79 2.95 16.42
N ASN A 36 1.97 3.98 16.23
CA ASN A 36 0.70 4.14 16.96
C ASN A 36 -0.40 3.17 16.49
N GLY A 37 -0.26 2.63 15.27
CA GLY A 37 -1.16 1.61 14.72
C GLY A 37 -0.68 0.17 14.92
N ALA A 38 0.37 -0.07 15.72
CA ALA A 38 0.97 -1.38 15.90
C ALA A 38 -0.04 -2.45 16.35
N GLY A 39 0.10 -3.67 15.83
CA GLY A 39 -0.72 -4.81 16.20
C GLY A 39 -1.26 -5.60 15.01
N GLU A 40 -2.16 -6.52 15.31
CA GLU A 40 -2.85 -7.37 14.34
C GLU A 40 -4.29 -6.88 14.16
N HIS A 41 -4.67 -6.53 12.94
CA HIS A 41 -5.98 -5.96 12.64
C HIS A 41 -6.72 -6.84 11.64
N ALA A 42 -7.90 -7.32 11.99
CA ALA A 42 -8.70 -8.15 11.11
C ALA A 42 -9.26 -7.33 9.93
N LEU A 43 -9.13 -7.86 8.71
CA LEU A 43 -9.74 -7.27 7.53
C LEU A 43 -11.15 -7.82 7.35
N LEU A 44 -12.06 -6.95 6.91
CA LEU A 44 -13.41 -7.32 6.54
C LEU A 44 -13.50 -7.53 5.03
N GLN A 45 -14.23 -8.57 4.63
CA GLN A 45 -14.49 -8.81 3.22
C GLN A 45 -15.52 -7.80 2.70
N SER A 46 -15.27 -7.24 1.52
CA SER A 46 -16.20 -6.33 0.85
C SER A 46 -17.43 -7.08 0.36
N GLU A 47 -18.61 -6.54 0.67
CA GLU A 47 -19.89 -7.05 0.13
C GLU A 47 -20.06 -6.72 -1.36
N LYS A 48 -19.40 -5.66 -1.84
CA LYS A 48 -19.58 -5.12 -3.21
C LYS A 48 -18.55 -5.67 -4.20
N GLU A 49 -17.37 -6.02 -3.70
CA GLU A 49 -16.24 -6.45 -4.52
C GLU A 49 -15.72 -7.79 -4.03
N ARG A 50 -16.07 -8.87 -4.74
CA ARG A 50 -15.73 -10.24 -4.36
C ARG A 50 -14.22 -10.41 -4.14
N GLY A 51 -13.88 -10.93 -2.96
CA GLY A 51 -12.50 -11.28 -2.61
C GLY A 51 -11.63 -10.10 -2.20
N ILE A 52 -12.18 -8.89 -2.11
CA ILE A 52 -11.48 -7.75 -1.53
C ILE A 52 -11.65 -7.77 -0.02
N TRP A 53 -10.53 -7.60 0.67
CA TRP A 53 -10.45 -7.48 2.12
C TRP A 53 -9.93 -6.08 2.45
N SER A 54 -10.46 -5.45 3.49
CA SER A 54 -9.97 -4.14 3.92
C SER A 54 -10.19 -3.85 5.40
N VAL A 55 -9.33 -3.00 5.96
CA VAL A 55 -9.47 -2.42 7.30
C VAL A 55 -8.84 -1.05 7.34
N HIS A 56 -9.47 -0.11 8.04
CA HIS A 56 -8.83 1.16 8.41
C HIS A 56 -8.18 1.00 9.78
N VAL A 57 -6.90 1.33 9.88
CA VAL A 57 -6.13 1.28 11.12
C VAL A 57 -5.75 2.70 11.52
N PRO A 58 -6.31 3.23 12.61
CA PRO A 58 -5.96 4.55 13.13
C PRO A 58 -4.49 4.65 13.53
N GLY A 59 -3.92 5.84 13.39
CA GLY A 59 -2.58 6.16 13.91
C GLY A 59 -1.40 5.63 13.08
N VAL A 60 -1.65 4.85 12.03
CA VAL A 60 -0.61 4.45 11.06
C VAL A 60 -0.07 5.67 10.32
N ARG A 61 1.24 5.72 10.10
CA ARG A 61 1.96 6.82 9.43
C ARG A 61 2.85 6.30 8.30
N ALA A 62 3.29 7.21 7.44
CA ALA A 62 4.34 6.90 6.48
C ALA A 62 5.60 6.39 7.19
N GLY A 63 6.24 5.35 6.62
CA GLY A 63 7.39 4.66 7.21
C GLY A 63 7.03 3.46 8.08
N ASP A 64 5.78 3.33 8.55
CA ASP A 64 5.36 2.16 9.31
C ASP A 64 5.44 0.88 8.44
N ARG A 65 5.90 -0.21 9.06
CA ARG A 65 6.06 -1.53 8.42
C ARG A 65 4.81 -2.36 8.57
N TYR A 66 4.38 -3.03 7.51
CA TYR A 66 3.22 -3.92 7.56
C TYR A 66 3.34 -5.16 6.67
N GLY A 67 2.53 -6.17 6.96
CA GLY A 67 2.35 -7.35 6.12
C GLY A 67 0.96 -7.95 6.28
N PHE A 68 0.49 -8.66 5.27
CA PHE A 68 -0.81 -9.36 5.31
C PHE A 68 -0.63 -10.79 5.79
N ARG A 69 -1.43 -11.20 6.77
CA ARG A 69 -1.56 -12.60 7.18
C ARG A 69 -2.78 -13.21 6.50
N VAL A 70 -2.56 -14.33 5.82
CA VAL A 70 -3.59 -15.15 5.19
C VAL A 70 -3.81 -16.38 6.06
N ASP A 71 -5.05 -16.66 6.46
CA ASP A 71 -5.42 -17.88 7.19
C ASP A 71 -4.52 -18.16 8.42
N ASP A 72 -4.25 -17.13 9.23
CA ASP A 72 -3.39 -17.18 10.42
C ASP A 72 -1.90 -17.51 10.16
N GLY A 73 -1.44 -17.48 8.91
CA GLY A 73 -0.04 -17.68 8.54
C GLY A 73 0.89 -16.51 8.91
N GLU A 74 2.15 -16.61 8.47
CA GLU A 74 3.15 -15.54 8.63
C GLU A 74 2.76 -14.29 7.85
N PRO A 75 3.17 -13.07 8.30
CA PRO A 75 2.95 -11.85 7.55
C PRO A 75 3.71 -11.90 6.22
N LEU A 76 2.98 -11.69 5.12
CA LEU A 76 3.51 -11.63 3.77
C LEU A 76 3.59 -10.17 3.30
N PRO A 77 4.55 -9.84 2.42
CA PRO A 77 4.59 -8.53 1.75
C PRO A 77 3.30 -8.26 0.99
N ASP A 78 2.96 -6.98 0.91
CA ASP A 78 1.85 -6.51 0.08
C ASP A 78 2.16 -6.75 -1.41
N PRO A 79 1.31 -7.47 -2.18
CA PRO A 79 1.49 -7.69 -3.61
C PRO A 79 1.48 -6.40 -4.43
N VAL A 80 0.92 -5.31 -3.88
CA VAL A 80 0.90 -3.98 -4.50
C VAL A 80 1.65 -2.94 -3.64
N SER A 81 2.69 -3.40 -2.93
CA SER A 81 3.54 -2.54 -2.10
C SER A 81 4.13 -1.37 -2.88
N ARG A 82 4.19 -0.19 -2.24
CA ARG A 82 4.91 0.99 -2.78
C ARG A 82 6.39 0.99 -2.43
N SER A 83 6.81 0.27 -1.40
CA SER A 83 8.20 0.28 -0.92
C SER A 83 8.53 -1.01 -0.15
N GLN A 84 9.69 -1.60 -0.46
CA GLN A 84 10.23 -2.83 0.12
C GLN A 84 11.69 -2.64 0.56
N PRO A 85 11.98 -1.81 1.57
CA PRO A 85 13.34 -1.39 1.88
C PRO A 85 14.17 -2.46 2.57
N ALA A 86 13.53 -3.51 3.10
CA ALA A 86 14.21 -4.69 3.65
C ALA A 86 14.18 -5.89 2.67
N GLY A 87 13.87 -5.67 1.39
CA GLY A 87 13.82 -6.71 0.36
C GLY A 87 12.42 -7.29 0.12
N VAL A 88 12.25 -8.00 -1.00
CA VAL A 88 10.95 -8.41 -1.55
C VAL A 88 10.15 -9.41 -0.72
N HIS A 89 10.78 -10.06 0.25
CA HIS A 89 10.15 -11.02 1.15
C HIS A 89 9.85 -10.44 2.54
N SER A 90 10.26 -9.19 2.78
CA SER A 90 10.12 -8.52 4.06
C SER A 90 8.80 -7.75 4.14
N LEU A 91 8.51 -7.17 5.31
CA LEU A 91 7.36 -6.30 5.49
C LEU A 91 7.42 -5.08 4.56
N SER A 92 6.28 -4.76 3.96
CA SER A 92 6.06 -3.55 3.17
C SER A 92 6.17 -2.28 4.02
N GLU A 93 6.41 -1.14 3.37
CA GLU A 93 6.32 0.19 4.00
C GLU A 93 5.05 0.93 3.57
N VAL A 94 4.43 1.63 4.50
CA VAL A 94 3.44 2.65 4.18
C VAL A 94 4.15 3.88 3.60
N VAL A 95 3.76 4.31 2.40
CA VAL A 95 4.35 5.47 1.71
C VAL A 95 3.32 6.58 1.60
N ASP A 96 3.72 7.81 1.91
CA ASP A 96 2.97 9.01 1.57
C ASP A 96 3.35 9.47 0.14
N PRO A 97 2.45 9.33 -0.85
CA PRO A 97 2.72 9.77 -2.22
C PRO A 97 2.76 11.30 -2.38
N GLU A 98 2.28 12.05 -1.40
CA GLU A 98 2.22 13.52 -1.42
C GLU A 98 3.43 14.15 -0.68
N ALA A 99 4.32 13.35 -0.10
CA ALA A 99 5.48 13.83 0.65
C ALA A 99 6.51 14.60 -0.21
N PHE A 100 6.61 14.28 -1.50
CA PHE A 100 7.52 14.97 -2.41
C PHE A 100 6.84 16.20 -3.02
N THR A 101 7.46 17.37 -2.85
CA THR A 101 6.99 18.60 -3.48
C THR A 101 7.56 18.70 -4.89
N TRP A 102 6.72 18.48 -5.89
CA TRP A 102 7.07 18.62 -7.30
C TRP A 102 7.32 20.09 -7.68
N HIS A 103 8.32 20.35 -8.52
CA HIS A 103 8.73 21.69 -8.97
C HIS A 103 8.61 21.87 -10.50
N ASP A 104 8.08 20.89 -11.21
CA ASP A 104 8.04 20.75 -12.66
C ASP A 104 6.63 20.95 -13.22
N THR A 105 5.82 21.83 -12.61
CA THR A 105 4.42 22.05 -13.01
C THR A 105 4.22 22.50 -14.46
N GLY A 106 5.27 23.03 -15.10
CA GLY A 106 5.29 23.40 -16.52
C GLY A 106 5.71 22.28 -17.47
N TRP A 107 6.08 21.11 -16.97
CA TRP A 107 6.50 19.97 -17.79
C TRP A 107 5.29 19.30 -18.44
N SER A 108 5.33 19.12 -19.77
CA SER A 108 4.25 18.48 -20.55
C SER A 108 4.66 17.18 -21.23
N GLY A 109 5.81 16.62 -20.85
CA GLY A 109 6.39 15.44 -21.52
C GLY A 109 7.13 15.76 -22.81
N VAL A 110 7.65 14.72 -23.46
CA VAL A 110 8.32 14.77 -24.77
C VAL A 110 7.47 14.00 -25.79
N ALA A 111 7.29 14.54 -27.00
CA ALA A 111 6.58 13.85 -28.05
C ALA A 111 7.32 12.57 -28.46
N LEU A 112 6.60 11.52 -28.84
CA LEU A 112 7.20 10.24 -29.22
C LEU A 112 8.19 10.39 -30.39
N THR A 113 7.93 11.31 -31.33
CA THR A 113 8.81 11.59 -32.47
C THR A 113 10.13 12.26 -32.09
N ASP A 114 10.17 12.90 -30.93
CA ASP A 114 11.32 13.67 -30.44
C ASP A 114 12.09 12.89 -29.35
N LEU A 115 11.62 11.69 -29.00
CA LEU A 115 12.18 10.88 -27.92
C LEU A 115 13.45 10.16 -28.37
N VAL A 116 14.56 10.38 -27.64
CA VAL A 116 15.77 9.57 -27.72
C VAL A 116 16.05 9.01 -26.33
N ILE A 117 16.06 7.68 -26.22
CA ILE A 117 16.16 6.97 -24.93
C ILE A 117 17.62 6.62 -24.65
N TYR A 118 18.04 6.83 -23.40
CA TYR A 118 19.30 6.34 -22.85
C TYR A 118 19.00 5.43 -21.65
N GLU A 119 19.41 4.17 -21.72
CA GLU A 119 19.22 3.18 -20.64
C GLU A 119 20.40 3.25 -19.66
N LEU A 120 20.08 3.29 -18.36
CA LEU A 120 21.02 3.43 -17.25
C LEU A 120 21.11 2.13 -16.44
#